data_AF-A0A943Y9E9-F1
#
_entry.id   AF-A0A943Y9E9-F1
#
_cell.length_a   1.000
_cell.length_b   1.000
_cell.length_c   1.000
_cell.angle_alpha   90.00
_cell.angle_beta   90.00
_cell.angle_gamma   90.00
#
_symmetry.space_group_name_H-M   'P 1'
#
loop_
_entity.id
_entity.type
_entity.pdbx_description
1 polymer ?
#
loop_
_entity_poly.entity_id
_entity_poly.type
_entity_poly.pdbx_seq_one_letter_code
_entity_poly.pdbx_strand_id
1 'polypeptide(L)'
;MRAAVGQNGQCYRIGGDEFMIILKNKTAEETEEIIRQVRAEIEFADEQSDIPISVAMGYAWTDAEEKNLPELIHCADEKMYKDKKRIKENTSSA
;
A
#
# COMPACT_ATOMS: atom_id res chain seq x y z
N MET A 1 8.68 1.33 -4.02
CA MET A 1 7.43 0.86 -4.69
C MET A 1 7.67 0.05 -5.96
N ARG A 2 8.13 0.62 -7.09
CA ARG A 2 8.32 -0.17 -8.34
C ARG A 2 9.34 -1.31 -8.19
N ALA A 3 10.41 -1.09 -7.41
CA ALA A 3 11.39 -2.12 -7.09
C ALA A 3 10.75 -3.32 -6.35
N ALA A 4 9.97 -3.06 -5.28
CA ALA A 4 9.21 -4.08 -4.56
C ALA A 4 8.19 -4.82 -5.44
N VAL A 5 7.38 -4.08 -6.20
CA VAL A 5 6.27 -4.67 -6.97
C VAL A 5 6.79 -5.44 -8.19
N GLY A 6 7.87 -4.96 -8.81
CA GLY A 6 8.49 -5.61 -9.96
C GLY A 6 7.49 -5.97 -11.06
N GLN A 7 7.58 -7.20 -11.56
CA GLN A 7 6.65 -7.74 -12.56
C GLN A 7 5.33 -8.28 -11.97
N ASN A 8 5.19 -8.28 -10.64
CA ASN A 8 4.00 -8.85 -9.97
C ASN A 8 2.77 -7.92 -10.05
N GLY A 9 2.95 -6.65 -10.42
CA GLY A 9 1.86 -5.69 -10.43
C GLY A 9 2.14 -4.40 -11.18
N GLN A 10 1.13 -3.54 -11.19
CA GLN A 10 1.16 -2.26 -11.89
C GLN A 10 0.98 -1.12 -10.90
N CYS A 11 1.89 -0.14 -10.93
CA CYS A 11 1.87 1.03 -10.06
C CYS A 11 1.35 2.25 -10.83
N TYR A 12 0.38 2.95 -10.25
CA TYR A 12 -0.24 4.15 -10.81
C TYR A 12 -0.11 5.31 -9.83
N ARG A 13 0.09 6.52 -10.35
CA ARG A 13 -0.05 7.77 -9.59
C ARG A 13 -1.45 8.31 -9.86
N ILE A 14 -2.22 8.53 -8.81
CA ILE A 14 -3.64 8.89 -8.93
C ILE A 14 -3.81 10.42 -8.83
N GLY A 15 -2.98 11.06 -8.02
CA GLY A 15 -2.92 12.51 -7.86
C GLY A 15 -1.92 12.86 -6.75
N GLY A 16 -1.35 14.07 -6.75
CA GLY A 16 -0.45 14.50 -5.66
C GLY A 16 0.64 13.47 -5.32
N ASP A 17 0.66 13.03 -4.07
CA ASP A 17 1.48 11.98 -3.47
C ASP A 17 0.75 10.64 -3.31
N GLU A 18 -0.42 10.47 -3.93
CA GLU A 18 -1.26 9.27 -3.87
C GLU A 18 -0.92 8.28 -4.99
N PHE A 19 -0.72 7.01 -4.59
CA PHE A 19 -0.36 5.92 -5.47
C PHE A 19 -1.27 4.71 -5.26
N MET A 20 -1.53 3.97 -6.33
CA MET A 20 -2.28 2.72 -6.30
C MET A 20 -1.48 1.59 -6.94
N ILE A 21 -1.52 0.41 -6.35
CA ILE A 21 -0.91 -0.81 -6.88
C ILE A 21 -2.03 -1.79 -7.23
N ILE A 22 -2.05 -2.27 -8.47
CA ILE A 22 -2.96 -3.33 -8.91
C ILE A 22 -2.15 -4.61 -9.05
N LEU A 23 -2.53 -5.63 -8.27
CA LEU A 23 -2.02 -7.00 -8.35
C LEU A 23 -3.09 -7.89 -8.99
N LYS A 24 -2.71 -8.68 -10.00
CA LYS A 24 -3.62 -9.59 -10.71
C LYS A 24 -3.11 -11.02 -10.60
N ASN A 25 -4.03 -11.99 -10.52
CA ASN A 25 -3.71 -13.42 -10.48
C ASN A 25 -2.76 -13.78 -9.34
N LYS A 26 -2.98 -13.21 -8.16
CA LYS A 26 -2.21 -13.46 -6.95
C LYS A 26 -3.07 -14.10 -5.89
N THR A 27 -2.49 -15.03 -5.13
CA THR A 27 -3.12 -15.52 -3.91
C THR A 27 -3.12 -14.42 -2.83
N ALA A 28 -3.87 -14.65 -1.74
CA ALA A 28 -3.84 -13.77 -0.59
C ALA A 28 -2.41 -13.68 0.00
N GLU A 29 -1.73 -14.82 0.10
CA GLU A 29 -0.37 -14.93 0.64
C GLU A 29 0.65 -14.19 -0.24
N GLU A 30 0.59 -14.37 -1.56
CA GLU A 30 1.46 -13.63 -2.49
C GLU A 30 1.21 -12.11 -2.39
N THR A 31 -0.05 -11.72 -2.23
CA THR A 31 -0.45 -10.31 -2.08
C THR A 31 0.15 -9.73 -0.79
N GLU A 32 0.00 -10.42 0.33
CA GLU A 32 0.57 -10.01 1.62
C GLU A 32 2.10 -9.94 1.60
N GLU A 33 2.77 -10.87 0.93
CA GLU A 33 4.23 -10.84 0.74
C GLU A 33 4.67 -9.59 -0.03
N ILE A 34 4.01 -9.28 -1.15
CA ILE A 34 4.32 -8.07 -1.94
C ILE A 34 4.08 -6.80 -1.12
N ILE A 35 3.00 -6.76 -0.33
CA ILE A 35 2.71 -5.62 0.56
C ILE A 35 3.80 -5.46 1.62
N ARG A 36 4.29 -6.56 2.21
CA ARG A 36 5.41 -6.53 3.16
C ARG A 36 6.69 -6.00 2.52
N GLN A 37 7.00 -6.43 1.30
CA GLN A 37 8.14 -5.92 0.53
C GLN A 37 8.01 -4.43 0.22
N VAL A 38 6.81 -3.95 -0.13
CA VAL A 38 6.56 -2.53 -0.34
C VAL A 38 6.80 -1.72 0.94
N ARG A 39 6.38 -2.22 2.11
CA ARG A 39 6.65 -1.55 3.40
C ARG A 39 8.14 -1.50 3.71
N ALA A 40 8.84 -2.62 3.58
CA ALA A 40 10.29 -2.69 3.82
C ALA A 40 11.08 -1.74 2.93
N GLU A 41 10.70 -1.61 1.65
CA GLU A 41 11.34 -0.66 0.73
C GLU A 41 11.04 0.81 1.07
N ILE A 42 9.89 1.11 1.68
CA ILE A 42 9.57 2.46 2.17
C ILE A 42 10.39 2.76 3.42
N GLU A 43 10.47 1.83 4.36
CA GLU A 43 11.28 1.95 5.58
C GLU A 43 12.76 2.12 5.23
N PHE A 44 13.29 1.30 4.31
CA PHE A 44 14.65 1.45 3.81
C PHE A 44 14.87 2.83 3.16
N ALA A 45 13.90 3.32 2.37
CA ALA A 45 14.01 4.65 1.76
C ALA A 45 13.97 5.78 2.80
N ASP A 46 13.19 5.63 3.87
CA ASP A 46 13.13 6.57 5.00
C ASP A 46 14.48 6.63 5.72
N GLU A 47 15.08 5.48 6.03
CA GLU A 47 16.40 5.40 6.68
C GLU A 47 17.53 6.07 5.88
N GLN A 48 17.40 6.11 4.54
CA GLN A 48 18.38 6.74 3.65
C GLN A 48 18.07 8.22 3.37
N SER A 49 16.99 8.77 3.91
CA SER A 49 16.51 10.13 3.63
C SER A 49 16.81 11.08 4.79
N ASP A 50 17.31 12.28 4.48
CA ASP A 50 17.46 13.37 5.46
C ASP A 50 16.09 13.93 5.93
N ILE A 51 15.03 13.61 5.18
CA ILE A 51 13.65 14.03 5.46
C ILE A 51 12.83 12.79 5.82
N PRO A 52 12.16 12.76 6.99
CA PRO A 52 11.30 11.65 7.36
C PRO A 52 10.20 11.39 6.33
N ILE A 53 10.13 10.15 5.85
CA ILE A 53 9.15 9.63 4.91
C ILE A 53 8.17 8.77 5.69
N SER A 54 6.90 9.19 5.71
CA SER A 54 5.82 8.39 6.29
C SER A 54 4.72 8.17 5.26
N VAL A 55 4.37 6.90 5.05
CA VAL A 55 3.36 6.49 4.06
C VAL A 55 2.25 5.71 4.75
N ALA A 56 1.03 6.21 4.65
CA ALA A 56 -0.16 5.45 5.01
C ALA A 56 -0.52 4.49 3.87
N MET A 57 -0.80 3.23 4.18
CA MET A 57 -1.12 2.22 3.17
C MET A 57 -2.24 1.27 3.60
N GLY A 58 -3.16 1.01 2.68
CA GLY A 58 -4.22 0.02 2.83
C GLY A 58 -4.37 -0.82 1.57
N TYR A 59 -4.96 -2.01 1.73
CA TYR A 59 -5.16 -2.94 0.62
C TYR A 59 -6.41 -3.80 0.81
N ALA A 60 -6.95 -4.26 -0.30
CA ALA A 60 -8.01 -5.26 -0.35
C ALA A 60 -7.65 -6.33 -1.38
N TRP A 61 -8.08 -7.56 -1.12
CA TRP A 61 -7.87 -8.71 -1.99
C TRP A 61 -9.17 -9.52 -2.07
N THR A 62 -9.39 -10.18 -3.20
CA THR A 62 -10.53 -11.09 -3.39
C THR A 62 -10.19 -12.18 -4.40
N ASP A 63 -10.72 -13.37 -4.17
CA ASP A 63 -10.78 -14.51 -5.08
C ASP A 63 -12.15 -14.69 -5.73
N ALA A 64 -13.10 -13.76 -5.53
CA ALA A 64 -14.43 -13.83 -6.11
C ALA A 64 -14.39 -13.94 -7.64
N GLU A 65 -15.32 -14.74 -8.19
CA GLU A 65 -15.49 -14.91 -9.63
C GLU A 65 -15.86 -13.57 -10.29
N GLU A 66 -16.90 -12.92 -9.77
CA GLU A 66 -17.24 -11.53 -10.08
C GLU A 66 -16.51 -10.56 -9.16
N LYS A 67 -15.69 -9.68 -9.75
CA LYS A 67 -14.84 -8.74 -9.02
C LYS A 67 -15.46 -7.34 -9.05
N ASN A 68 -15.75 -6.81 -7.87
CA ASN A 68 -16.21 -5.42 -7.71
C ASN A 68 -15.01 -4.49 -7.43
N LEU A 69 -14.41 -3.97 -8.50
CA LEU A 69 -13.23 -3.10 -8.37
C LEU A 69 -13.50 -1.82 -7.54
N PRO A 70 -14.63 -1.09 -7.73
CA PRO A 70 -14.98 0.04 -6.87
C PRO A 70 -15.01 -0.29 -5.37
N GLU A 71 -15.57 -1.45 -5.00
CA GLU A 71 -15.63 -1.90 -3.60
C GLU A 71 -14.23 -2.23 -3.05
N LEU A 72 -13.39 -2.92 -3.83
CA LEU A 72 -12.01 -3.20 -3.43
C LEU A 72 -11.20 -1.91 -3.20
N ILE A 73 -11.35 -0.93 -4.09
CA ILE A 73 -10.70 0.38 -3.95
C ILE A 73 -11.20 1.07 -2.68
N HIS A 74 -12.51 1.07 -2.44
CA HIS A 74 -13.10 1.66 -1.24
C HIS A 74 -12.57 1.00 0.04
N CYS A 75 -12.53 -0.34 0.11
CA CYS A 75 -11.99 -1.05 1.26
C CYS A 75 -10.49 -0.79 1.47
N ALA A 76 -9.71 -0.68 0.40
CA ALA A 76 -8.29 -0.35 0.49
C ALA A 76 -8.08 1.08 1.01
N ASP A 77 -8.88 2.05 0.54
CA ASP A 77 -8.86 3.43 0.98
C ASP A 77 -9.25 3.58 2.47
N GLU A 78 -10.31 2.90 2.91
CA GLU A 78 -10.70 2.91 4.33
C GLU A 78 -9.58 2.39 5.24
N LYS A 79 -8.88 1.32 4.82
CA LYS A 79 -7.75 0.76 5.55
C LYS A 79 -6.55 1.70 5.53
N MET A 80 -6.29 2.38 4.42
CA MET A 80 -5.26 3.41 4.32
C MET A 80 -5.56 4.58 5.27
N TYR A 81 -6.82 5.02 5.34
CA TYR A 81 -7.23 6.09 6.24
C TYR A 81 -7.07 5.69 7.71
N LYS A 82 -7.39 4.44 8.07
CA LYS A 82 -7.10 3.89 9.40
C LYS A 82 -5.59 3.89 9.71
N ASP A 83 -4.76 3.48 8.74
CA ASP A 83 -3.30 3.52 8.87
C ASP A 83 -2.78 4.96 9.08
N LYS A 84 -3.32 5.91 8.30
CA LYS A 84 -3.00 7.35 8.41
C LYS A 84 -3.31 7.92 9.80
N LYS A 85 -4.43 7.51 10.41
CA LYS A 85 -4.78 7.89 11.79
C LYS A 85 -3.78 7.34 12.80
N ARG A 86 -3.46 6.05 12.70
CA ARG A 86 -2.47 5.40 13.58
C ARG A 86 -1.09 6.06 13.49
N ILE A 87 -0.64 6.40 12.28
CA ILE A 87 0.62 7.10 12.08
C ILE A 87 0.59 8.46 12.80
N LYS A 88 -0.48 9.26 12.62
CA LYS A 88 -0.60 10.56 13.30
C LYS A 88 -0.60 10.45 14.82
N GLU A 89 -1.29 9.45 15.37
CA GLU A 89 -1.32 9.20 16.82
C GLU A 89 0.07 8.85 17.36
N ASN A 90 0.83 8.01 16.64
CA ASN A 90 2.19 7.65 16.99
C ASN A 90 3.16 8.85 16.91
N THR A 91 3.02 9.71 15.91
CA THR A 91 3.86 10.92 15.78
C THR A 91 3.49 12.02 16.78
N SER A 92 2.24 12.06 17.25
CA SER A 92 1.79 13.05 18.26
C SER A 92 2.15 12.68 19.70
N SER A 93 2.67 11.46 19.90
CA SER A 93 3.04 10.90 21.21
C SER A 93 4.56 10.86 21.45
N ALA A 94 5.34 11.46 20.54
CA ALA A 94 6.80 11.59 20.59
C ALA A 94 7.18 13.07 20.68
#